data_AF-A0A3D2D3B5-F1
#
_entry.id   AF-A0A3D2D3B5-F1
#
_cell.length_a   1.000
_cell.length_b   1.000
_cell.length_c   1.000
_cell.angle_alpha   90.00
_cell.angle_beta   90.00
_cell.angle_gamma   90.00
#
_symmetry.space_group_name_H-M   'P 1'
#
loop_
_entity.id
_entity.type
_entity.pdbx_description
1 polymer ?
#
loop_
_entity_poly.entity_id
_entity_poly.type
_entity_poly.pdbx_seq_one_letter_code
_entity_poly.pdbx_strand_id
1 'polypeptide(L)'
;MKWLDEVRVTSDAYEDRGVKKGAIGTIILSEIRCYTFEVVFSLPDGRDYAETEIYVWDLEVVSDTGLTDEEILHDLPEHNPEWWCKVENGFILNLCGEKKNKIAYDYKS
;
A
#
# COMPACT_ATOMS: atom_id res chain seq x y z
N MET A 1 -5.92 4.30 0.12
CA MET A 1 -5.05 3.12 0.14
C MET A 1 -4.14 3.25 1.33
N LYS A 2 -4.26 2.35 2.29
CA LYS A 2 -3.54 2.34 3.55
C LYS A 2 -3.41 0.89 4.03
N TRP A 3 -2.72 0.72 5.14
CA TRP A 3 -2.57 -0.56 5.83
C TRP A 3 -3.88 -1.36 5.89
N LEU A 4 -3.80 -2.68 5.69
CA LEU A 4 -4.91 -3.63 5.66
C LEU A 4 -5.96 -3.45 4.54
N ASP A 5 -5.90 -2.39 3.72
CA ASP A 5 -6.77 -2.28 2.53
C ASP A 5 -6.47 -3.44 1.56
N GLU A 6 -7.53 -3.93 0.90
CA GLU A 6 -7.37 -4.82 -0.24
C GLU A 6 -7.07 -4.01 -1.49
N VAL A 7 -6.06 -4.43 -2.24
CA VAL A 7 -5.58 -3.74 -3.44
C VAL A 7 -5.45 -4.69 -4.62
N ARG A 8 -5.66 -4.17 -5.83
CA ARG A 8 -5.47 -4.89 -7.09
C ARG A 8 -4.23 -4.38 -7.79
N VAL A 9 -3.39 -5.30 -8.25
CA VAL A 9 -2.22 -4.98 -9.06
C VAL A 9 -2.66 -4.62 -10.48
N THR A 10 -2.21 -3.47 -10.99
CA THR A 10 -2.61 -2.94 -12.31
C THR A 10 -1.56 -3.14 -13.41
N SER A 11 -0.39 -3.65 -13.04
CA SER A 11 0.78 -3.87 -13.91
C SER A 11 1.19 -5.34 -13.96
N ASP A 12 1.92 -5.74 -15.02
CA ASP A 12 2.52 -7.07 -15.21
C ASP A 12 3.98 -7.15 -14.71
N ALA A 13 4.50 -6.08 -14.12
CA ALA A 13 5.90 -5.97 -13.67
C ALA A 13 6.33 -6.95 -12.56
N TYR A 14 5.40 -7.74 -12.00
CA TYR A 14 5.61 -8.61 -10.84
C TYR A 14 5.38 -10.10 -11.16
N GLU A 15 5.22 -10.45 -12.44
CA GLU A 15 4.93 -11.83 -12.87
C GLU A 15 6.07 -12.81 -12.51
N ASP A 16 7.32 -12.34 -12.52
CA ASP A 16 8.49 -13.12 -12.10
C ASP A 16 8.46 -13.49 -10.60
N ARG A 17 7.67 -12.77 -9.81
CA ARG A 17 7.39 -13.04 -8.40
C ARG A 17 6.10 -13.84 -8.20
N GLY A 18 5.47 -14.29 -9.28
CA GLY A 18 4.21 -15.05 -9.24
C GLY A 18 2.95 -14.18 -9.08
N VAL A 19 3.08 -12.85 -9.08
CA VAL A 19 1.96 -11.90 -8.95
C VAL A 19 1.56 -11.39 -10.32
N LYS A 20 0.37 -11.74 -10.77
CA LYS A 20 -0.14 -11.34 -12.09
C LYS A 20 -0.90 -10.02 -12.01
N LYS A 21 -0.95 -9.28 -13.11
CA LYS A 21 -1.89 -8.17 -13.27
C LYS A 21 -3.31 -8.62 -12.95
N GLY A 22 -4.01 -7.86 -12.12
CA GLY A 22 -5.36 -8.16 -11.63
C GLY A 22 -5.39 -8.99 -10.34
N ALA A 23 -4.25 -9.48 -9.84
CA ALA A 23 -4.18 -10.13 -8.54
C ALA A 23 -4.63 -9.17 -7.43
N ILE A 24 -5.42 -9.69 -6.50
CA ILE A 24 -5.90 -8.96 -5.32
C ILE A 24 -5.11 -9.47 -4.12
N GLY A 25 -4.57 -8.54 -3.33
CA GLY A 25 -3.84 -8.82 -2.11
C GLY A 25 -4.15 -7.79 -1.04
N THR A 26 -3.56 -7.97 0.14
CA THR A 26 -3.75 -7.09 1.30
C THR A 26 -2.44 -6.41 1.66
N ILE A 27 -2.49 -5.11 1.93
CA ILE A 27 -1.32 -4.36 2.42
C ILE A 27 -1.02 -4.80 3.86
N ILE A 28 0.19 -5.27 4.14
CA ILE A 28 0.54 -5.86 5.45
C ILE A 28 1.44 -5.00 6.33
N LEU A 29 2.10 -3.98 5.78
CA LEU A 29 2.87 -3.00 6.55
C LEU A 29 2.18 -1.64 6.55
N SER A 30 2.23 -0.94 7.69
CA SER A 30 1.58 0.36 7.85
C SER A 30 2.36 1.51 7.23
N GLU A 31 3.68 1.36 7.07
CA GLU A 31 4.54 2.34 6.42
C GLU A 31 4.78 2.04 4.92
N ILE A 32 4.94 3.11 4.15
CA ILE A 32 5.38 3.10 2.75
C ILE A 32 6.90 3.33 2.73
N ARG A 33 7.64 2.38 2.16
CA ARG A 33 9.11 2.48 1.97
C ARG A 33 9.39 2.54 0.48
N CYS A 34 10.36 3.35 0.04
CA CYS A 34 10.74 3.40 -1.38
C CYS A 34 9.58 3.49 -2.41
N TYR A 35 8.47 4.14 -2.06
CA TYR A 35 7.24 4.24 -2.88
C TYR A 35 6.49 2.91 -3.10
N THR A 36 6.71 1.91 -2.25
CA THR A 36 6.04 0.61 -2.29
C THR A 36 5.20 0.37 -1.04
N PHE A 37 4.16 -0.44 -1.19
CA PHE A 37 3.52 -1.16 -0.10
C PHE A 37 3.99 -2.61 -0.13
N GLU A 38 4.20 -3.21 1.03
CA GLU A 38 4.32 -4.67 1.16
C GLU A 38 2.92 -5.28 1.08
N VAL A 39 2.71 -6.20 0.13
CA VAL A 39 1.40 -6.81 -0.14
C VAL A 39 1.51 -8.33 -0.08
N VAL A 40 0.62 -8.96 0.68
CA VAL A 40 0.46 -10.41 0.70
C VAL A 40 -0.68 -10.83 -0.24
N PHE A 41 -0.46 -11.92 -0.96
CA PHE A 41 -1.44 -12.52 -1.85
C PHE A 41 -1.73 -13.95 -1.44
N SER A 42 -3.00 -14.23 -1.18
CA SER A 42 -3.45 -15.51 -0.63
C SER A 42 -4.39 -16.25 -1.59
N LEU A 43 -4.34 -17.58 -1.53
CA LEU A 43 -5.31 -18.47 -2.17
C LEU A 43 -6.65 -18.46 -1.40
N PRO A 44 -7.76 -18.91 -2.00
CA PRO A 44 -9.05 -19.00 -1.31
C PRO A 44 -9.07 -19.89 -0.06
N ASP A 45 -8.07 -20.78 0.09
CA ASP A 45 -7.92 -21.63 1.27
C ASP A 45 -7.05 -20.99 2.37
N GLY A 46 -6.67 -19.72 2.21
CA GLY A 46 -5.92 -18.93 3.18
C GLY A 46 -4.40 -19.10 3.12
N ARG A 47 -3.87 -19.92 2.19
CA ARG A 47 -2.41 -20.03 2.02
C ARG A 47 -1.87 -18.89 1.19
N ASP A 48 -0.83 -18.24 1.68
CA ASP A 48 -0.10 -17.22 0.93
C ASP A 48 0.73 -17.86 -0.18
N TYR A 49 0.65 -17.28 -1.38
CA TYR A 49 1.46 -17.72 -2.53
C TYR A 49 2.51 -16.69 -2.93
N ALA A 50 2.38 -15.44 -2.50
CA ALA A 50 3.36 -14.39 -2.70
C ALA A 50 3.24 -13.32 -1.60
N GLU A 51 4.38 -12.75 -1.24
CA GLU A 51 4.52 -11.56 -0.41
C GLU A 51 5.58 -10.71 -1.11
N THR A 52 5.22 -9.48 -1.51
CA THR A 52 6.17 -8.62 -2.22
C THR A 52 5.80 -7.14 -2.16
N GLU A 53 6.83 -6.30 -2.21
CA GLU A 53 6.71 -4.87 -2.45
C GLU A 53 6.14 -4.56 -3.85
N ILE A 54 5.02 -3.82 -3.87
CA ILE A 54 4.39 -3.29 -5.08
C ILE A 54 4.41 -1.77 -5.03
N TYR A 55 4.80 -1.12 -6.14
CA TYR A 55 4.79 0.33 -6.22
C TYR A 55 3.37 0.90 -6.14
N VAL A 56 3.22 2.04 -5.46
CA VAL A 56 1.93 2.71 -5.25
C VAL A 56 1.17 3.01 -6.54
N TRP A 57 1.87 3.25 -7.66
CA TRP A 57 1.26 3.55 -8.97
C TRP A 57 0.79 2.29 -9.72
N ASP A 58 1.19 1.11 -9.26
CA ASP A 58 0.77 -0.18 -9.82
C ASP A 58 -0.36 -0.82 -8.98
N LEU A 59 -1.00 -0.06 -8.10
CA LEU A 59 -2.08 -0.52 -7.22
C LEU A 59 -3.34 0.33 -7.38
N GLU A 60 -4.50 -0.32 -7.23
CA GLU A 60 -5.79 0.34 -7.02
C GLU A 60 -6.51 -0.27 -5.82
N VAL A 61 -7.27 0.53 -5.07
CA VAL A 61 -8.03 0.03 -3.91
C VAL A 61 -9.23 -0.78 -4.39
N VAL A 62 -9.38 -1.97 -3.84
CA VAL A 62 -10.55 -2.84 -4.02
C VAL A 62 -11.53 -2.68 -2.88
N SER A 63 -11.02 -2.68 -1.64
CA SER A 63 -11.79 -2.55 -0.42
C SER A 63 -11.05 -1.67 0.58
N ASP A 64 -11.77 -0.72 1.18
CA ASP A 64 -11.26 0.16 2.23
C ASP A 64 -11.68 -0.41 3.59
N THR A 65 -10.71 -0.63 4.46
CA THR A 65 -10.94 -1.17 5.82
C THR A 65 -11.60 -0.19 6.79
N GLY A 66 -11.53 1.11 6.49
CA GLY A 66 -12.03 2.17 7.35
C GLY A 66 -11.14 2.49 8.55
N LEU A 67 -9.89 2.01 8.58
CA LEU A 67 -8.95 2.29 9.68
C LEU A 67 -8.76 3.80 9.90
N THR A 68 -8.70 4.19 11.17
CA THR A 68 -8.42 5.58 11.58
C THR A 68 -6.93 5.88 11.60
N ASP A 69 -6.58 7.16 11.60
CA ASP A 69 -5.18 7.59 11.69
C ASP A 69 -4.53 7.16 13.02
N GLU A 70 -5.29 7.08 14.11
CA GLU A 70 -4.81 6.56 15.40
C GLU A 70 -4.48 5.07 15.34
N GLU A 71 -5.28 4.28 14.63
CA GLU A 71 -5.04 2.85 14.44
C GLU A 71 -3.79 2.61 13.59
N ILE A 72 -3.60 3.39 12.52
CA ILE A 72 -2.39 3.36 11.69
C ILE A 72 -1.17 3.77 12.54
N LEU A 73 -1.28 4.84 13.33
CA LEU A 73 -0.18 5.33 14.18
C LEU A 73 0.32 4.28 15.17
N HIS A 74 -0.58 3.46 15.71
CA HIS A 74 -0.23 2.40 16.65
C HIS A 74 0.65 1.32 16.01
N ASP A 75 0.50 1.06 14.71
CA ASP A 75 1.29 0.07 14.00
C ASP A 75 2.58 0.65 13.40
N LEU A 76 2.60 1.95 13.09
CA LEU A 76 3.77 2.59 12.49
C LEU A 76 5.05 2.38 13.34
N PRO A 77 6.21 2.24 12.70
CA PRO A 77 7.47 2.06 13.43
C PRO A 77 7.70 3.19 14.44
N GLU A 78 7.92 2.80 15.70
CA GLU A 78 8.11 3.70 16.84
C GLU A 78 6.93 4.63 17.13
N HIS A 79 5.73 4.34 16.60
CA HIS A 79 4.57 5.23 16.64
C HIS A 79 4.89 6.63 16.08
N ASN A 80 5.75 6.70 15.06
CA ASN A 80 6.17 7.98 14.47
C ASN A 80 5.19 8.42 13.37
N PRO A 81 4.44 9.52 13.54
CA PRO A 81 3.47 10.00 12.55
C PRO A 81 4.12 10.56 11.28
N GLU A 82 5.43 10.76 11.25
CA GLU A 82 6.16 11.29 10.10
C GLU A 82 6.38 10.25 8.99
N TRP A 83 6.15 8.96 9.28
CA TRP A 83 6.20 7.91 8.26
C TRP A 83 5.14 8.12 7.18
N TRP A 84 5.55 8.01 5.92
CA TRP A 84 4.62 7.86 4.80
C TRP A 84 3.82 6.58 5.02
N CYS A 85 2.49 6.64 4.95
CA CYS A 85 1.65 5.51 5.38
C CYS A 85 0.36 5.32 4.58
N LYS A 86 -0.07 6.34 3.83
CA LYS A 86 -1.33 6.28 3.08
C LYS A 86 -1.26 7.04 1.77
N VAL A 87 -2.11 6.63 0.83
CA VAL A 87 -2.36 7.34 -0.43
C VAL A 87 -3.81 7.80 -0.46
N GLU A 88 -3.98 9.11 -0.59
CA GLU A 88 -5.27 9.78 -0.68
C GLU A 88 -5.27 10.78 -1.83
N ASN A 89 -6.28 10.71 -2.71
CA ASN A 89 -6.45 11.64 -3.84
C ASN A 89 -5.18 11.82 -4.71
N GLY A 90 -4.40 10.75 -4.89
CA GLY A 90 -3.15 10.75 -5.67
C GLY A 90 -1.92 11.28 -4.94
N PHE A 91 -1.98 11.52 -3.62
CA PHE A 91 -0.84 11.92 -2.81
C PHE A 91 -0.45 10.83 -1.82
N ILE A 92 0.84 10.55 -1.70
CA ILE A 92 1.39 9.82 -0.56
C ILE A 92 1.49 10.80 0.61
N LEU A 93 0.89 10.42 1.73
CA LEU A 93 0.79 11.23 2.94
C LEU A 93 1.40 10.50 4.13
N ASN A 94 1.88 11.29 5.08
CA ASN A 94 2.08 10.85 6.46
C ASN A 94 0.91 11.33 7.33
N LEU A 95 0.91 10.98 8.61
CA LEU A 95 -0.17 11.34 9.53
C LEU A 95 -0.12 12.81 9.97
N CYS A 96 0.98 13.51 9.69
CA CYS A 96 1.09 14.97 9.85
C CYS A 96 0.42 15.75 8.70
N GLY A 97 -0.04 15.07 7.64
CA GLY A 97 -0.66 15.70 6.47
C GLY A 97 0.34 16.22 5.43
N GLU A 98 1.63 15.90 5.59
CA GLU A 98 2.65 16.25 4.61
C GLU A 98 2.48 15.39 3.35
N LYS A 99 2.89 15.94 2.20
CA LYS A 99 2.81 15.26 0.91
C LYS A 99 4.19 14.89 0.44
N LYS A 100 4.40 13.62 0.11
CA LYS A 100 5.68 13.16 -0.46
C LYS A 100 5.87 13.64 -1.89
N ASN A 101 4.84 13.47 -2.73
CA ASN A 101 4.84 13.92 -4.12
C ASN A 101 4.18 15.30 -4.27
N LYS A 102 4.70 16.12 -5.20
CA LYS A 102 4.21 17.49 -5.40
C LYS A 102 2.91 17.56 -6.20
N ILE A 103 2.76 16.67 -7.18
CA ILE A 103 1.63 16.64 -8.13
C ILE A 103 0.85 15.35 -7.89
N ALA A 104 -0.47 15.43 -7.80
CA ALA A 104 -1.35 14.27 -7.61
C ALA A 104 -1.12 13.24 -8.73
N TYR A 105 -0.99 11.95 -8.37
CA TYR A 105 -0.75 10.81 -9.26
C TYR A 105 0.61 10.79 -9.97
N ASP A 106 1.38 11.88 -9.93
CA ASP A 106 2.79 11.89 -10.29
C ASP A 106 3.65 11.67 -9.04
N TYR A 107 3.72 10.41 -8.62
CA TYR A 107 4.37 10.00 -7.37
C TYR A 107 5.88 10.26 -7.33
N LYS A 108 6.51 10.57 -8.48
CA LYS A 108 7.94 10.85 -8.58
C LYS A 108 8.27 12.35 -8.72
N SER A 109 7.26 13.24 -8.59
CA SER A 109 7.41 14.71 -8.65
C SER A 109 8.01 15.38 -7.42
#